data_AF-A0AA46NA08-F1
#
_entry.id   AF-A0AA46NA08-F1
#
_cell.length_a   1.000
_cell.length_b   1.000
_cell.length_c   1.000
_cell.angle_alpha   90.00
_cell.angle_beta   90.00
_cell.angle_gamma   90.00
#
_symmetry.space_group_name_H-M   'P 1'
#
loop_
_entity.id
_entity.type
_entity.pdbx_description
1 polymer ?
#
loop_
_entity_poly.entity_id
_entity_poly.type
_entity_poly.pdbx_seq_one_letter_code
_entity_poly.pdbx_strand_id
1 'polypeptide(L)'
;MFDEILKKIEFFSLLSPKEIELINNSCKIITLNKNNILFYEGEIAKSFYILVQGNLRLYKTTAMGNEIIIHNFTQPTMLAEMATFQKLF
;
A
#
# COMPACT_ATOMS: atom_id res chain seq x y z
N MET A 1 -15.51 -6.18 4.52
CA MET A 1 -14.72 -7.09 5.40
C MET A 1 -13.52 -6.37 6.02
N PHE A 2 -13.03 -5.27 5.45
CA PHE A 2 -11.93 -4.46 6.01
C PHE A 2 -12.37 -3.07 6.46
N ASP A 3 -13.66 -2.87 6.70
CA ASP A 3 -14.30 -1.59 7.00
C ASP A 3 -13.64 -0.89 8.20
N GLU A 4 -13.38 -1.65 9.28
CA GLU A 4 -12.70 -1.18 10.48
C GLU A 4 -11.23 -0.83 10.24
N ILE A 5 -10.59 -1.44 9.23
CA ILE A 5 -9.21 -1.11 8.84
C ILE A 5 -9.22 0.19 8.02
N LEU A 6 -10.13 0.32 7.06
CA LEU A 6 -10.25 1.50 6.22
C LEU A 6 -10.54 2.75 7.06
N LYS A 7 -11.48 2.67 8.00
CA LYS A 7 -11.80 3.80 8.91
C LYS A 7 -10.63 4.25 9.79
N LYS A 8 -9.63 3.41 10.03
CA LYS A 8 -8.42 3.76 10.80
C LYS A 8 -7.39 4.54 9.99
N ILE A 9 -7.52 4.55 8.67
CA ILE A 9 -6.63 5.29 7.77
C ILE A 9 -7.29 6.65 7.54
N GLU A 10 -6.59 7.72 7.90
CA GLU A 10 -7.11 9.11 7.83
C GLU A 10 -7.66 9.46 6.44
N PHE A 11 -6.99 9.00 5.38
CA PHE A 11 -7.41 9.20 3.98
C PHE A 11 -8.85 8.71 3.69
N PHE A 12 -9.32 7.67 4.39
CA PHE A 12 -10.67 7.12 4.22
C PHE A 12 -11.64 7.53 5.36
N SER A 13 -11.18 8.32 6.34
CA SER A 13 -11.94 8.62 7.57
C SER A 13 -13.24 9.38 7.35
N LEU A 14 -13.36 10.14 6.26
CA LEU A 14 -14.53 10.94 5.91
C LEU A 14 -15.54 10.21 5.02
N LEU A 15 -15.25 8.97 4.61
CA LEU A 15 -16.13 8.21 3.73
C LEU A 15 -17.33 7.65 4.49
N SER A 16 -18.50 7.72 3.86
CA SER A 16 -19.72 7.12 4.38
C SER A 16 -19.64 5.60 4.38
N PRO A 17 -20.47 4.90 5.19
CA PRO A 17 -20.51 3.44 5.19
C PRO A 17 -20.72 2.82 3.80
N LYS A 18 -21.53 3.47 2.95
CA LYS A 18 -21.78 3.01 1.57
C LYS A 18 -20.55 3.15 0.68
N GLU A 19 -19.78 4.22 0.81
CA GLU A 19 -18.53 4.41 0.05
C GLU A 19 -17.45 3.43 0.49
N ILE A 20 -17.34 3.17 1.80
CA ILE A 20 -16.45 2.15 2.35
C ILE A 20 -16.82 0.75 1.81
N GLU A 21 -18.11 0.44 1.70
CA GLU A 21 -18.58 -0.82 1.11
C GLU A 21 -18.20 -0.92 -0.38
N LEU A 22 -18.37 0.16 -1.15
CA LEU A 22 -17.97 0.21 -2.56
C LEU A 22 -16.45 -0.04 -2.73
N ILE A 23 -15.62 0.59 -1.91
CA ILE A 23 -14.17 0.38 -1.94
C ILE A 23 -13.85 -1.08 -1.62
N ASN A 24 -14.37 -1.63 -0.53
CA ASN A 24 -14.15 -3.02 -0.14
C ASN A 24 -14.49 -4.00 -1.29
N ASN A 25 -15.60 -3.78 -1.98
CA ASN A 25 -16.05 -4.64 -3.07
C ASN A 25 -15.17 -4.52 -4.34
N SER A 26 -14.44 -3.42 -4.48
CA SER A 26 -13.49 -3.20 -5.58
C SER A 26 -12.07 -3.71 -5.31
N CYS A 27 -11.76 -4.03 -4.05
CA CYS A 27 -10.42 -4.45 -3.64
C CYS A 27 -10.13 -5.92 -3.97
N LYS A 28 -8.86 -6.20 -4.29
CA LYS A 28 -8.33 -7.57 -4.39
C LYS A 28 -7.34 -7.84 -3.26
N ILE A 29 -7.49 -8.98 -2.60
CA ILE A 29 -6.54 -9.44 -1.58
C ILE A 29 -5.28 -9.95 -2.27
N ILE A 30 -4.12 -9.48 -1.81
CA ILE A 30 -2.80 -9.95 -2.23
C ILE A 30 -2.08 -10.46 -0.98
N THR A 31 -1.57 -11.69 -1.06
CA THR A 31 -0.78 -12.30 0.01
C THR A 31 0.64 -12.50 -0.51
N LEU A 32 1.61 -12.02 0.26
CA LEU A 32 3.03 -12.14 -0.04
C LEU A 32 3.72 -12.98 1.04
N ASN A 33 4.67 -13.81 0.62
CA ASN A 33 5.56 -14.47 1.57
C ASN A 33 6.68 -13.52 1.98
N LYS A 34 7.34 -13.84 3.10
CA LYS A 34 8.54 -13.12 3.54
C LYS A 34 9.56 -13.06 2.39
N ASN A 35 10.16 -11.88 2.20
CA ASN A 35 11.12 -11.55 1.15
C ASN A 35 10.55 -11.49 -0.28
N ASN A 36 9.24 -11.60 -0.49
CA ASN A 36 8.66 -11.24 -1.78
C ASN A 36 8.62 -9.72 -1.96
N ILE A 37 8.86 -9.28 -3.19
CA ILE A 37 8.78 -7.88 -3.60
C ILE A 37 7.36 -7.60 -4.10
N LEU A 38 6.77 -6.51 -3.62
CA LEU A 38 5.45 -6.06 -4.05
C LEU A 38 5.50 -5.40 -5.44
N PHE A 39 6.46 -4.49 -5.64
CA PHE A 39 6.82 -3.90 -6.93
C PHE A 39 8.22 -3.26 -6.85
N TYR A 40 8.84 -3.01 -8.01
CA TYR A 40 10.16 -2.38 -8.12
C TYR A 40 10.08 -0.91 -8.55
N GLU A 41 11.12 -0.13 -8.24
CA GLU A 41 11.28 1.23 -8.75
C GLU A 41 11.31 1.22 -10.29
N GLY A 42 10.54 2.10 -10.92
CA GLY A 42 10.41 2.18 -12.38
C GLY A 42 9.30 1.30 -12.98
N GLU A 43 8.71 0.38 -12.22
CA GLU A 43 7.51 -0.33 -12.67
C GLU A 43 6.29 0.60 -12.71
N ILE A 44 5.37 0.31 -13.64
CA ILE A 44 4.13 1.07 -13.74
C ILE A 44 3.24 0.70 -12.54
N ALA A 45 3.12 1.61 -11.58
CA ALA A 45 2.12 1.51 -10.53
C ALA A 45 0.71 1.61 -11.14
N LYS A 46 -0.07 0.53 -11.03
CA LYS A 46 -1.47 0.46 -11.48
C LYS A 46 -2.47 0.58 -10.34
N SER A 47 -2.01 0.43 -9.10
CA SER A 47 -2.84 0.36 -7.91
C SER A 47 -2.02 0.80 -6.71
N PHE A 48 -2.67 1.46 -5.76
CA PHE A 48 -2.15 1.63 -4.42
C PHE A 48 -2.60 0.44 -3.56
N TYR A 49 -1.99 0.30 -2.39
CA TYR A 49 -2.22 -0.84 -1.51
C TYR A 49 -2.58 -0.40 -0.10
N ILE A 50 -3.24 -1.29 0.61
CA ILE A 50 -3.60 -1.14 2.02
C ILE A 50 -2.99 -2.32 2.76
N LEU A 51 -2.05 -2.04 3.65
CA LEU A 51 -1.39 -3.06 4.46
C LEU A 51 -2.32 -3.49 5.59
N VAL A 52 -3.04 -4.59 5.37
CA VAL A 52 -3.99 -5.15 6.35
C VAL A 52 -3.31 -5.99 7.42
N GLN A 53 -2.24 -6.71 7.06
CA GLN A 53 -1.50 -7.58 7.95
C GLN A 53 -0.02 -7.69 7.55
N GLY A 54 0.88 -7.72 8.53
CA GLY A 54 2.32 -7.89 8.36
C GLY A 54 3.08 -6.57 8.37
N ASN A 55 4.29 -6.60 7.80
CA ASN A 55 5.17 -5.43 7.68
C ASN A 55 5.74 -5.38 6.27
N LEU A 56 5.88 -4.17 5.74
CA LEU A 56 6.57 -3.93 4.48
C LEU A 56 7.75 -2.98 4.70
N ARG A 57 8.78 -3.14 3.89
CA ARG A 57 9.96 -2.28 3.91
C ARG A 57 10.18 -1.70 2.53
N LEU A 58 10.27 -0.37 2.46
CA LEU A 58 10.81 0.32 1.31
C LEU A 58 12.31 0.49 1.50
N TYR A 59 13.08 0.04 0.52
CA TYR A 59 14.53 0.17 0.53
C TYR A 59 15.05 0.44 -0.88
N LYS A 60 16.28 0.96 -0.96
CA LYS A 60 17.05 1.07 -2.19
C LYS A 60 18.33 0.25 -2.08
N THR A 61 18.80 -0.28 -3.20
CA THR A 61 20.10 -0.95 -3.29
C THR A 61 21.13 0.02 -3.85
N THR A 62 22.26 0.16 -3.17
CA THR A 62 23.40 0.99 -3.63
C THR A 62 24.18 0.28 -4.72
N ALA A 63 25.05 1.01 -5.44
CA ALA A 63 25.95 0.44 -6.44
C ALA A 63 26.88 -0.66 -5.88
N MET A 64 27.14 -0.66 -4.57
CA MET A 64 27.94 -1.68 -3.89
C MET A 64 27.10 -2.87 -3.37
N GLY A 65 25.80 -2.91 -3.66
CA GLY A 65 24.89 -4.00 -3.25
C GLY A 65 24.29 -3.86 -1.86
N ASN A 66 24.66 -2.83 -1.08
CA ASN A 66 24.08 -2.60 0.25
C ASN A 66 22.64 -2.08 0.15
N GLU A 67 21.77 -2.53 1.05
CA GLU A 67 20.40 -2.02 1.21
C GLU A 67 20.36 -0.80 2.13
N ILE A 68 19.71 0.26 1.67
CA ILE A 68 19.36 1.43 2.48
C ILE A 68 17.86 1.38 2.72
N ILE A 69 17.47 1.19 3.98
CA ILE A 69 16.06 1.22 4.39
C ILE A 69 15.58 2.67 4.35
N ILE A 70 14.57 2.95 3.54
CA ILE A 70 13.95 4.27 3.43
C ILE A 70 12.79 4.36 4.42
N HIS A 71 11.96 3.30 4.50
CA HIS A 71 10.79 3.30 5.36
C HIS A 71 10.37 1.88 5.76
N ASN A 72 9.84 1.73 6.96
CA ASN A 72 9.17 0.51 7.41
C ASN A 72 7.69 0.82 7.64
N PHE A 73 6.82 0.18 6.87
CA PHE A 73 5.37 0.31 6.99
C PHE A 73 4.83 -0.70 7.99
N THR A 74 4.00 -0.21 8.91
CA THR A 74 3.20 -1.01 9.83
C THR A 74 1.72 -0.90 9.49
N GLN A 75 0.95 -1.93 9.80
CA GLN A 75 -0.50 -1.95 9.61
C GLN A 75 -1.24 -1.10 10.67
N PRO A 76 -2.41 -0.50 10.34
CA PRO A 76 -2.95 -0.32 8.98
C PRO A 76 -2.34 0.91 8.31
N THR A 77 -1.95 0.80 7.05
CA THR A 77 -1.45 1.96 6.29
C THR A 77 -1.73 1.85 4.81
N MET A 78 -1.80 2.99 4.13
CA MET A 78 -1.88 3.12 2.68
C MET A 78 -0.49 3.37 2.12
N LEU A 79 -0.19 2.77 0.97
CA LEU A 79 1.11 2.90 0.30
C LEU A 79 0.99 2.84 -1.22
N ALA A 80 2.00 3.36 -1.91
CA ALA A 80 2.09 3.49 -3.37
C ALA A 80 1.00 4.39 -3.99
N GLU A 81 0.32 5.19 -3.18
CA GLU A 81 -0.66 6.18 -3.59
C GLU A 81 -0.04 7.27 -4.45
N MET A 82 1.12 7.82 -4.07
CA MET A 82 1.82 8.81 -4.88
C MET A 82 2.19 8.26 -6.26
N ALA A 83 2.78 7.06 -6.33
CA ALA A 83 3.17 6.44 -7.59
C ALA A 83 1.96 6.12 -8.49
N THR A 84 0.81 5.81 -7.90
CA THR A 84 -0.43 5.53 -8.63
C THR A 84 -1.12 6.81 -9.09
N PHE A 85 -1.19 7.84 -8.24
CA PHE A 85 -1.90 9.08 -8.51
C PHE A 85 -1.12 10.07 -9.38
N GLN A 86 0.20 9.93 -9.50
CA GLN A 86 1.01 10.78 -10.38
C GLN A 86 0.57 10.78 -11.84
N LYS A 87 -0.20 9.78 -12.30
CA LYS A 87 -0.77 9.75 -13.65
C LYS A 87 -2.11 10.50 -13.80
N LEU A 88 -2.65 11.03 -12.70
CA LEU A 88 -3.94 11.73 -12.66
C LEU A 88 -3.79 13.26 -12.73
N PHE A 89 -2.55 13.77 -12.74
CA PHE A 89 -2.20 15.19 -12.87
C PHE A 89 -1.10 15.34 -13.93
#